data_AF-A0A940HLK1-F1
#
_entry.id   AF-A0A940HLK1-F1
#
_cell.length_a   1.000
_cell.length_b   1.000
_cell.length_c   1.000
_cell.angle_alpha   90.00
_cell.angle_beta   90.00
_cell.angle_gamma   90.00
#
_symmetry.space_group_name_H-M   'P 1'
#
loop_
_entity.id
_entity.type
_entity.pdbx_description
1 polymer ?
#
loop_
_entity_poly.entity_id
_entity_poly.type
_entity_poly.pdbx_seq_one_letter_code
_entity_poly.pdbx_strand_id
1 'polypeptide(L)'
;MSLFGSLFGKKTPPIQCPRCLGKGHVDSDDIKRLNKELKWQPGSCAYCEGSGKVDPDMLNKIAVDEAYLTTDLSKEERQRVIDNDAEALERGRIFEEETNRFIREINFLHYIGKLDADKISEFYLIARFAEKLDGKMYEQEKKELIDYVNRVIALNNSQLN
;
A
#
# COMPACT_ATOMS: atom_id res chain seq x y z
N MET A 1 -51.68 24.34 6.30
CA MET A 1 -51.09 23.33 7.22
C MET A 1 -49.79 22.86 6.59
N SER A 2 -48.70 22.89 7.35
CA SER A 2 -47.34 22.65 6.87
C SER A 2 -47.12 21.15 6.60
N LEU A 3 -46.72 20.81 5.37
CA LEU A 3 -46.34 19.46 4.93
C LEU A 3 -44.91 19.48 4.38
N PHE A 4 -43.96 20.02 5.15
CA PHE A 4 -42.54 19.82 4.88
C PHE A 4 -41.92 19.13 6.09
N GLY A 5 -42.04 17.80 6.10
CA GLY A 5 -41.25 16.94 6.97
C GLY A 5 -39.80 16.97 6.49
N SER A 6 -38.96 17.62 7.29
CA SER A 6 -37.51 17.66 7.14
C SER A 6 -36.92 16.26 6.96
N LEU A 7 -36.46 15.94 5.75
CA LEU A 7 -35.64 14.76 5.41
C LEU A 7 -34.14 15.09 5.56
N PHE A 8 -33.75 15.76 6.64
CA PHE A 8 -32.34 15.90 6.98
C PHE A 8 -31.95 14.81 7.98
N GLY A 9 -31.61 13.64 7.46
CA GLY A 9 -30.93 12.60 8.22
C GLY A 9 -29.67 13.19 8.85
N LYS A 10 -29.51 13.06 10.18
CA LYS A 10 -28.31 13.50 10.89
C LYS A 10 -27.10 12.75 10.31
N LYS A 11 -26.23 13.46 9.59
CA LYS A 11 -24.91 12.95 9.23
C LYS A 11 -24.15 12.64 10.53
N THR A 12 -23.69 11.42 10.66
CA THR A 12 -22.81 10.99 11.75
C THR A 12 -21.54 11.85 11.70
N PRO A 13 -21.03 12.33 12.85
CA PRO A 13 -19.81 13.10 12.86
C PRO A 13 -18.62 12.21 12.44
N PRO A 14 -17.60 12.77 11.77
CA PRO A 14 -16.39 12.03 11.44
C PRO A 14 -15.70 11.51 12.69
N ILE A 15 -15.18 10.29 12.62
CA ILE A 15 -14.41 9.66 13.70
C ILE A 15 -12.91 9.76 13.42
N GLN A 16 -12.11 9.49 14.45
CA GLN A 16 -10.67 9.35 14.30
C GLN A 16 -10.34 8.22 13.32
N CYS A 17 -9.43 8.49 12.38
CA CYS A 17 -9.00 7.48 11.41
C CYS A 17 -8.26 6.34 12.14
N PRO A 18 -8.73 5.08 12.04
CA PRO A 18 -8.09 3.96 12.73
C PRO A 18 -6.79 3.50 12.07
N ARG A 19 -6.56 3.83 10.79
CA ARG A 19 -5.30 3.48 10.10
C ARG A 19 -4.13 4.22 10.72
N CYS A 20 -4.24 5.55 10.83
CA CYS A 20 -3.18 6.42 11.34
C CYS A 20 -3.42 6.93 12.77
N LEU A 21 -4.40 6.37 13.49
CA LEU A 21 -4.78 6.79 14.84
C LEU A 21 -4.95 8.31 14.96
N GLY A 22 -5.60 8.93 13.97
CA GLY A 22 -5.85 10.38 13.98
C GLY A 22 -4.69 11.29 13.56
N LYS A 23 -3.48 10.74 13.34
CA LYS A 23 -2.28 11.54 13.02
C LYS A 23 -2.31 12.18 11.65
N GLY A 24 -3.12 11.65 10.73
CA GLY A 24 -3.07 12.00 9.30
C GLY A 24 -1.86 11.40 8.55
N HIS A 25 -0.91 10.81 9.27
CA HIS A 25 0.28 10.16 8.72
C HIS A 25 0.42 8.76 9.31
N VAL A 26 0.76 7.78 8.49
CA VAL A 26 1.06 6.40 8.88
C VAL A 26 2.56 6.31 9.13
N ASP A 27 2.96 5.86 10.33
CA ASP A 27 4.36 5.62 10.68
C ASP A 27 4.68 4.12 10.77
N SER A 28 5.93 3.80 11.09
CA SER A 28 6.40 2.41 11.20
C SER A 28 5.62 1.60 12.26
N ASP A 29 5.19 2.23 13.35
CA ASP A 29 4.43 1.57 14.41
C ASP A 29 3.01 1.22 13.91
N ASP A 30 2.37 2.12 13.16
CA ASP A 30 1.10 1.83 12.49
C ASP A 30 1.23 0.69 11.47
N ILE A 31 2.28 0.72 10.64
CA ILE A 31 2.55 -0.32 9.63
C ILE A 31 2.70 -1.68 10.29
N LYS A 32 3.49 -1.76 11.37
CA LYS A 32 3.69 -2.99 12.14
C LYS A 32 2.40 -3.46 12.80
N ARG A 33 1.68 -2.56 13.47
CA ARG A 33 0.38 -2.87 14.11
C ARG A 33 -0.65 -3.42 13.13
N LEU A 34 -0.62 -2.97 11.87
CA LEU A 34 -1.53 -3.39 10.82
C LEU A 34 -1.00 -4.55 9.96
N ASN A 35 0.16 -5.12 10.30
CA ASN A 35 0.83 -6.18 9.55
C ASN A 35 1.03 -5.84 8.05
N LYS A 36 1.43 -4.59 7.77
CA LYS A 36 1.69 -4.10 6.39
C LYS A 36 3.16 -3.80 6.13
N GLU A 37 4.04 -4.40 6.93
CA GLU A 37 5.48 -4.40 6.67
C GLU A 37 5.74 -4.92 5.25
N LEU A 38 6.70 -4.31 4.53
CA LEU A 38 7.01 -4.56 3.11
C LEU A 38 5.92 -4.19 2.09
N LYS A 39 4.70 -3.87 2.53
CA LYS A 39 3.59 -3.43 1.66
C LYS A 39 3.43 -1.92 1.68
N TRP A 40 3.67 -1.30 2.83
CA TRP A 40 3.56 0.15 3.02
C TRP A 40 4.89 0.79 3.38
N GLN A 41 4.97 2.09 3.11
CA GLN A 41 6.02 2.98 3.61
C GLN A 41 5.39 4.08 4.47
N PRO A 42 6.12 4.61 5.47
CA PRO A 42 5.65 5.77 6.22
C PRO A 42 5.31 6.93 5.29
N GLY A 43 4.21 7.62 5.57
CA GLY A 43 3.67 8.57 4.60
C GLY A 43 2.31 9.14 4.99
N SER A 44 1.82 10.06 4.18
CA SER A 44 0.44 10.54 4.30
C SER A 44 -0.54 9.37 4.31
N CYS A 45 -1.52 9.40 5.20
CA CYS A 45 -2.46 8.29 5.34
C CYS A 45 -3.45 8.28 4.17
N ALA A 46 -3.30 7.35 3.23
CA ALA A 46 -4.17 7.18 2.07
C ALA A 46 -5.64 6.87 2.43
N TYR A 47 -5.88 6.27 3.60
CA TYR A 47 -7.23 5.94 4.06
C TYR A 47 -8.05 7.18 4.39
N CYS A 48 -7.47 8.14 5.11
CA CYS A 48 -8.14 9.40 5.46
C CYS A 48 -7.69 10.60 4.63
N GLU A 49 -6.92 10.37 3.56
CA GLU A 49 -6.33 11.40 2.71
C GLU A 49 -5.58 12.47 3.53
N GLY A 50 -4.85 12.04 4.55
CA GLY A 50 -4.08 12.94 5.42
C GLY A 50 -4.87 13.70 6.49
N SER A 51 -6.21 13.60 6.51
CA SER A 51 -7.05 14.41 7.42
C SER A 51 -7.04 13.96 8.89
N GLY A 52 -6.63 12.71 9.14
CA GLY A 52 -6.75 12.07 10.46
C GLY A 52 -8.19 11.66 10.83
N LYS A 53 -9.19 11.89 9.98
CA LYS A 53 -10.58 11.56 10.25
C LYS A 53 -11.24 10.83 9.08
N VAL A 54 -12.24 10.00 9.37
CA VAL A 54 -13.02 9.30 8.35
C VAL A 54 -14.50 9.30 8.70
N ASP A 55 -15.34 9.15 7.69
CA ASP A 55 -16.74 8.81 7.89
C ASP A 55 -16.83 7.41 8.54
N PRO A 56 -17.61 7.22 9.62
CA PRO A 56 -17.84 5.90 10.21
C PRO A 56 -18.26 4.83 9.20
N ASP A 57 -19.05 5.20 8.18
CA ASP A 57 -19.53 4.26 7.17
C ASP A 57 -18.41 3.67 6.33
N MET A 58 -17.26 4.36 6.22
CA MET A 58 -16.08 3.87 5.53
C MET A 58 -15.56 2.56 6.13
N LEU A 59 -15.66 2.39 7.45
CA LEU A 59 -15.19 1.19 8.15
C LEU A 59 -15.96 -0.08 7.77
N ASN A 60 -17.19 0.08 7.29
CA ASN A 60 -18.02 -1.03 6.83
C ASN A 60 -17.78 -1.37 5.36
N LYS A 61 -17.18 -0.45 4.61
CA LYS A 61 -16.96 -0.60 3.18
C LYS A 61 -15.59 -1.14 2.86
N ILE A 62 -14.57 -0.71 3.60
CA ILE A 62 -13.18 -1.00 3.28
C ILE A 62 -12.38 -1.30 4.53
N ALA A 63 -11.51 -2.29 4.43
CA ALA A 63 -10.64 -2.68 5.53
C ALA A 63 -9.64 -1.56 5.85
N VAL A 64 -9.42 -1.34 7.15
CA VAL A 64 -8.45 -0.35 7.64
C VAL A 64 -7.05 -0.62 7.10
N ASP A 65 -6.74 -1.86 6.79
CA ASP A 65 -5.45 -2.35 6.35
C ASP A 65 -5.40 -2.64 4.83
N GLU A 66 -6.40 -2.19 4.06
CA GLU A 66 -6.46 -2.34 2.59
C GLU A 66 -5.20 -1.76 1.93
N ALA A 67 -4.40 -2.66 1.34
CA ALA A 67 -3.06 -2.35 0.85
C ALA A 67 -3.08 -1.57 -0.47
N TYR A 68 -4.13 -1.77 -1.28
CA TYR A 68 -4.32 -1.10 -2.55
C TYR A 68 -4.73 0.38 -2.41
N LEU A 69 -5.20 0.80 -1.23
CA LEU A 69 -5.38 2.22 -0.94
C LEU A 69 -4.04 2.90 -0.67
N THR A 70 -3.40 3.36 -1.75
CA THR A 70 -2.14 4.09 -1.76
C THR A 70 -2.34 5.57 -2.06
N THR A 71 -1.31 6.40 -1.84
CA THR A 71 -1.40 7.87 -2.05
C THR A 71 -1.34 8.30 -3.51
N ASP A 72 -0.88 7.42 -4.39
CA ASP A 72 -0.75 7.62 -5.83
C ASP A 72 -1.98 7.13 -6.62
N LEU A 73 -2.94 6.46 -5.96
CA LEU A 73 -4.24 6.15 -6.57
C LEU A 73 -4.94 7.44 -7.01
N SER A 74 -5.53 7.42 -8.21
CA SER A 74 -6.37 8.55 -8.63
C SER A 74 -7.60 8.66 -7.72
N LYS A 75 -8.18 9.85 -7.63
CA LYS A 75 -9.39 10.08 -6.83
C LYS A 75 -10.54 9.20 -7.28
N GLU A 76 -10.65 8.99 -8.59
CA GLU A 76 -11.67 8.16 -9.21
C GLU A 76 -11.49 6.69 -8.83
N GLU A 77 -10.26 6.16 -8.92
CA GLU A 77 -9.99 4.78 -8.54
C GLU A 77 -10.21 4.56 -7.05
N ARG A 78 -9.74 5.49 -6.22
CA ARG A 78 -9.96 5.44 -4.77
C ARG A 78 -11.44 5.37 -4.44
N GLN A 79 -12.26 6.20 -5.10
CA GLN A 79 -13.70 6.21 -4.87
C GLN A 79 -14.33 4.88 -5.29
N ARG A 80 -13.94 4.30 -6.43
CA ARG A 80 -14.40 2.97 -6.87
C ARG A 80 -14.10 1.89 -5.84
N VAL A 81 -12.88 1.87 -5.32
CA VAL A 81 -12.47 0.95 -4.25
C VAL A 81 -13.34 1.13 -3.00
N ILE A 82 -13.56 2.37 -2.55
CA ILE A 82 -14.41 2.68 -1.39
C ILE A 82 -15.86 2.30 -1.62
N ASP A 83 -16.38 2.43 -2.83
CA ASP A 83 -17.76 2.10 -3.18
C ASP A 83 -17.97 0.60 -3.48
N ASN A 84 -16.96 -0.24 -3.21
CA ASN A 84 -16.98 -1.68 -3.46
C ASN A 84 -17.26 -2.05 -4.93
N ASP A 85 -16.72 -1.27 -5.86
CA ASP A 85 -16.73 -1.62 -7.28
C ASP A 85 -15.94 -2.92 -7.52
N ALA A 86 -16.59 -3.92 -8.15
CA ALA A 86 -16.03 -5.25 -8.28
C ALA A 86 -14.71 -5.29 -9.07
N GLU A 87 -14.57 -4.47 -10.12
CA GLU A 87 -13.35 -4.43 -10.91
C GLU A 87 -12.20 -3.76 -10.15
N ALA A 88 -12.48 -2.71 -9.39
CA ALA A 88 -11.50 -2.05 -8.55
C ALA A 88 -11.02 -2.96 -7.40
N LEU A 89 -11.93 -3.70 -6.77
CA LEU A 89 -11.58 -4.69 -5.76
C LEU A 89 -10.73 -5.83 -6.34
N GLU A 90 -11.04 -6.27 -7.56
CA GLU A 90 -10.24 -7.29 -8.23
C GLU A 90 -8.83 -6.81 -8.56
N ARG A 91 -8.67 -5.56 -9.00
CA ARG A 91 -7.33 -4.96 -9.16
C ARG A 91 -6.57 -4.89 -7.84
N GLY A 92 -7.26 -4.55 -6.74
CA GLY A 92 -6.67 -4.56 -5.41
C GLY A 92 -6.21 -5.96 -4.96
N ARG A 93 -7.03 -6.98 -5.22
CA ARG A 93 -6.67 -8.38 -4.96
C ARG A 93 -5.44 -8.81 -5.77
N ILE A 94 -5.42 -8.52 -7.07
CA ILE A 94 -4.27 -8.80 -7.94
C ILE A 94 -3.02 -8.09 -7.42
N PHE A 95 -3.12 -6.79 -7.10
CA PHE A 95 -2.00 -6.02 -6.56
C PHE A 95 -1.41 -6.65 -5.30
N GLU A 96 -2.25 -7.09 -4.36
CA GLU A 96 -1.79 -7.76 -3.14
C GLU A 96 -1.12 -9.11 -3.45
N GLU A 97 -1.68 -9.90 -4.36
CA GLU A 97 -1.10 -11.18 -4.78
C GLU A 97 0.25 -11.01 -5.47
N GLU A 98 0.38 -10.03 -6.36
CA GLU A 98 1.62 -9.72 -7.05
C GLU A 98 2.69 -9.22 -6.09
N THR A 99 2.32 -8.36 -5.14
CA THR A 99 3.23 -7.90 -4.08
C THR A 99 3.73 -9.08 -3.24
N ASN A 100 2.82 -9.95 -2.80
CA ASN A 100 3.18 -11.14 -2.02
C ASN A 100 4.04 -12.12 -2.82
N ARG A 101 3.74 -12.29 -4.13
CA ARG A 101 4.53 -13.12 -5.04
C ARG A 101 5.95 -12.57 -5.15
N PHE A 102 6.10 -11.26 -5.38
CA PHE A 102 7.39 -10.61 -5.52
C PHE A 102 8.26 -10.76 -4.27
N ILE A 103 7.67 -10.58 -3.08
CA ILE A 103 8.36 -10.82 -1.79
C ILE A 103 8.86 -12.27 -1.69
N ARG A 104 8.04 -13.26 -2.07
CA ARG A 104 8.44 -14.67 -2.06
C ARG A 104 9.56 -14.95 -3.05
N GLU A 105 9.51 -14.37 -4.24
CA GLU A 105 10.55 -14.52 -5.26
C GLU A 105 11.88 -13.95 -4.78
N ILE A 106 11.88 -12.76 -4.16
CA ILE A 106 13.08 -12.18 -3.53
C ILE A 106 13.68 -13.15 -2.50
N ASN A 107 12.86 -13.67 -1.59
CA ASN A 107 13.32 -14.62 -0.58
C ASN A 107 13.89 -15.89 -1.22
N PHE A 108 13.23 -16.44 -2.24
CA PHE A 108 13.73 -17.61 -2.97
C PHE A 108 15.10 -17.34 -3.61
N LEU A 109 15.23 -16.23 -4.34
CA LEU A 109 16.47 -15.85 -5.01
C LEU A 109 17.61 -15.62 -4.01
N HIS A 110 17.32 -15.02 -2.86
CA HIS A 110 18.33 -14.78 -1.84
C HIS A 110 18.75 -16.06 -1.12
N TYR A 111 17.80 -16.80 -0.52
CA TYR A 111 18.13 -17.92 0.37
C TYR A 111 18.44 -19.21 -0.37
N ILE A 112 17.78 -19.46 -1.51
CA ILE A 112 18.01 -20.66 -2.33
C ILE A 112 18.99 -20.34 -3.46
N GLY A 113 18.73 -19.27 -4.21
CA GLY A 113 19.57 -18.85 -5.34
C GLY A 113 20.91 -18.24 -4.93
N LYS A 114 21.12 -17.93 -3.64
CA LYS A 114 22.35 -17.32 -3.09
C LYS A 114 22.72 -16.00 -3.79
N LEU A 115 21.72 -15.25 -4.23
CA LEU A 115 21.91 -13.94 -4.83
C LEU A 115 21.87 -12.84 -3.76
N ASP A 116 22.70 -11.81 -3.94
CA ASP A 116 22.64 -10.59 -3.14
C ASP A 116 21.59 -9.62 -3.69
N ALA A 117 21.32 -8.55 -2.94
CA ALA A 117 20.31 -7.56 -3.32
C ALA A 117 20.62 -6.89 -4.67
N ASP A 118 21.89 -6.63 -4.97
CA ASP A 118 22.31 -5.99 -6.21
C ASP A 118 21.94 -6.86 -7.43
N LYS A 119 22.32 -8.15 -7.41
CA LYS A 119 22.00 -9.09 -8.50
C LYS A 119 20.51 -9.34 -8.65
N ILE A 120 19.78 -9.41 -7.53
CA ILE A 120 18.31 -9.57 -7.57
C ILE A 120 17.69 -8.35 -8.25
N SER A 121 18.10 -7.13 -7.87
CA SER A 121 17.59 -5.91 -8.46
C SER A 121 17.93 -5.80 -9.95
N GLU A 122 19.17 -6.11 -10.34
CA GLU A 122 19.56 -6.15 -11.75
C GLU A 122 18.71 -7.13 -12.56
N PHE A 123 18.47 -8.33 -12.04
CA PHE A 123 17.64 -9.34 -12.72
C PHE A 123 16.24 -8.80 -13.08
N TYR A 124 15.58 -8.11 -12.15
CA TYR A 124 14.25 -7.53 -12.41
C TYR A 124 14.29 -6.31 -13.34
N LEU A 125 15.37 -5.53 -13.31
CA LEU A 125 15.48 -4.33 -14.13
C LEU A 125 15.92 -4.60 -15.56
N ILE A 126 16.66 -5.69 -15.81
CA ILE A 126 17.07 -6.09 -17.17
C ILE A 126 15.85 -6.17 -18.09
N ALA A 127 14.78 -6.84 -17.67
CA ALA A 127 13.57 -6.97 -18.48
C ALA A 127 12.86 -5.63 -18.72
N ARG A 128 12.93 -4.70 -17.75
CA ARG A 128 12.25 -3.39 -17.81
C ARG A 128 12.99 -2.35 -18.65
N PHE A 129 14.32 -2.47 -18.72
CA PHE A 129 15.20 -1.49 -19.35
C PHE A 129 15.96 -2.00 -20.57
N ALA A 130 15.74 -3.24 -21.00
CA ALA A 130 16.36 -3.81 -22.20
C ALA A 130 16.26 -2.89 -23.45
N GLU A 131 15.24 -2.02 -23.51
CA GLU A 131 15.00 -1.09 -24.62
C GLU A 131 15.14 0.40 -24.26
N LYS A 132 15.45 0.76 -23.00
CA LYS A 132 15.50 2.16 -22.53
C LYS A 132 16.94 2.63 -22.27
N LEU A 133 17.32 3.75 -22.90
CA LEU A 133 18.68 4.33 -22.84
C LEU A 133 18.87 5.43 -21.77
N ASP A 134 17.94 5.61 -20.83
CA ASP A 134 18.14 6.58 -19.73
C ASP A 134 18.85 5.94 -18.54
N GLY A 135 20.18 6.02 -18.55
CA GLY A 135 21.02 5.50 -17.49
C GLY A 135 20.79 6.15 -16.12
N LYS A 136 20.31 7.40 -16.03
CA LYS A 136 20.05 8.03 -14.72
C LYS A 136 18.80 7.46 -14.07
N MET A 137 17.75 7.25 -14.87
CA MET A 137 16.52 6.63 -14.39
C MET A 137 16.77 5.18 -13.95
N TYR A 138 17.59 4.43 -14.70
CA TYR A 138 18.00 3.08 -14.33
C TYR A 138 18.70 3.04 -12.95
N GLU A 139 19.71 3.88 -12.73
CA GLU A 139 20.45 3.90 -11.47
C GLU A 139 19.56 4.28 -10.26
N GLN A 140 18.61 5.19 -10.46
CA GLN A 140 17.65 5.54 -9.42
C GLN A 140 16.73 4.36 -9.08
N GLU A 141 16.10 3.74 -10.08
CA GLU A 141 15.23 2.58 -9.86
C GLU A 141 16.00 1.39 -9.26
N LYS A 142 17.24 1.16 -9.71
CA LYS A 142 18.13 0.14 -9.13
C LYS A 142 18.36 0.37 -7.65
N LYS A 143 18.67 1.61 -7.26
CA LYS A 143 18.86 1.95 -5.85
C LYS A 143 17.60 1.71 -5.01
N GLU A 144 16.45 2.19 -5.47
CA GLU A 144 15.17 2.01 -4.77
C GLU A 144 14.81 0.53 -4.62
N LEU A 145 15.08 -0.27 -5.65
CA LEU A 145 14.82 -1.70 -5.64
C LEU A 145 15.78 -2.46 -4.72
N ILE A 146 17.07 -2.09 -4.69
CA ILE A 146 18.06 -2.68 -3.76
C ILE A 146 17.61 -2.41 -2.32
N ASP A 147 17.19 -1.18 -2.02
CA ASP A 147 16.69 -0.82 -0.69
C ASP A 147 15.46 -1.66 -0.32
N TYR A 148 14.53 -1.86 -1.26
CA TYR A 148 13.37 -2.74 -1.04
C TYR A 148 13.78 -4.19 -0.77
N VAL A 149 14.66 -4.77 -1.61
CA VAL A 149 15.15 -6.16 -1.45
C VAL A 149 15.84 -6.36 -0.10
N ASN A 150 16.70 -5.41 0.30
CA ASN A 150 17.35 -5.46 1.61
C ASN A 150 16.35 -5.46 2.77
N ARG A 151 15.26 -4.68 2.68
CA ARG A 151 14.20 -4.71 3.71
C ARG A 151 13.50 -6.06 3.78
N VAL A 152 13.21 -6.69 2.63
CA VAL A 152 12.61 -8.04 2.58
C VAL A 152 13.51 -9.05 3.29
N ILE A 153 14.80 -9.06 2.95
CA ILE A 153 15.80 -9.96 3.54
C ILE A 153 15.92 -9.72 5.06
N ALA A 154 15.99 -8.46 5.48
CA ALA A 154 16.10 -8.10 6.89
C ALA A 154 14.88 -8.56 7.70
N LEU A 155 13.66 -8.36 7.18
CA LEU A 155 12.45 -8.79 7.88
C LEU A 155 12.39 -10.32 8.00
N ASN A 156 12.72 -11.07 6.94
CA ASN A 156 12.74 -12.52 6.99
C ASN A 156 13.77 -13.06 8.00
N ASN A 157 14.97 -12.45 8.06
CA ASN A 157 15.96 -12.78 9.09
C ASN A 157 15.43 -12.52 10.52
N SER A 158 14.67 -11.44 10.73
CA SER A 158 14.10 -11.15 12.06
C SER A 158 12.99 -12.11 12.49
N GLN A 159 12.34 -12.81 11.55
CA GLN A 159 11.31 -13.81 11.83
C GLN A 159 11.87 -15.22 12.07
N LEU A 160 13.11 -15.48 11.65
CA LEU A 160 13.81 -16.75 11.84
C LEU A 160 14.61 -16.82 13.15
N ASN A 161 14.85 -15.67 13.80
CA ASN A 161 15.53 -15.55 15.09
C ASN A 161 14.52 -15.35 16.23
#